data_AF-A0A485MVS5-F1
#
_entry.id   AF-A0A485MVS5-F1
#
_cell.length_a   1.000
_cell.length_b   1.000
_cell.length_c   1.000
_cell.angle_alpha   90.00
_cell.angle_beta   90.00
_cell.angle_gamma   90.00
#
_symmetry.space_group_name_H-M   'P 1'
#
loop_
_entity.id
_entity.type
_entity.pdbx_description
1 polymer ?
#
loop_
_entity_poly.entity_id
_entity_poly.type
_entity_poly.pdbx_seq_one_letter_code
_entity_poly.pdbx_strand_id
1 'polypeptide(L)'
;MLQRAHEQVWPKLKALYKTSPPPDPRWYRPGEWVYLRRHQQQTLQPRWKGPYMAILTTPTALKVNRITPWVHYTHVRPADPHAVLKDFVPEWKSQPDKDNPLNLRLCRSHLPH
;
A
#
# COMPACT_ATOMS: atom_id res chain seq x y z
N MET A 1 32.71 -5.48 25.65
CA MET A 1 31.45 -6.28 25.58
C MET A 1 31.03 -6.58 24.14
N LEU A 2 30.93 -5.58 23.25
CA LEU A 2 30.38 -5.74 21.89
C LEU A 2 31.00 -6.89 21.05
N GLN A 3 32.33 -7.05 21.06
CA GLN A 3 33.02 -8.13 20.34
C GLN A 3 32.59 -9.54 20.79
N ARG A 4 32.56 -9.82 22.11
CA ARG A 4 32.11 -11.13 22.62
C ARG A 4 30.64 -11.41 22.26
N ALA A 5 29.78 -10.38 22.27
CA ALA A 5 28.40 -10.53 21.82
C ALA A 5 28.33 -10.88 20.33
N HIS A 6 29.14 -10.22 19.49
CA HIS A 6 29.25 -10.54 18.07
C HIS A 6 29.73 -11.99 17.84
N GLU A 7 30.80 -12.43 18.52
CA GLU A 7 31.34 -13.79 18.43
C GLU A 7 30.31 -14.87 18.81
N GLN A 8 29.49 -14.62 19.84
CA GLN A 8 28.48 -15.59 20.31
C GLN A 8 27.20 -15.63 19.45
N VAL A 9 26.82 -14.48 18.86
CA VAL A 9 25.53 -14.33 18.15
C VAL A 9 25.69 -14.51 16.64
N TRP A 10 26.76 -14.00 16.04
CA TRP A 10 26.96 -14.02 14.59
C TRP A 10 26.99 -15.43 13.97
N PRO A 11 27.63 -16.46 14.55
CA PRO A 11 27.61 -17.81 13.98
C PRO A 11 26.20 -18.40 13.90
N LYS A 12 25.36 -18.14 14.93
CA LYS A 12 23.96 -18.58 14.98
C LYS A 12 23.12 -17.89 13.92
N LEU A 13 23.24 -16.56 13.80
CA LEU A 13 22.58 -15.80 12.74
C LEU A 13 23.03 -16.25 11.34
N LYS A 14 24.34 -16.42 11.12
CA LYS A 14 24.92 -16.86 9.85
C LYS A 14 24.46 -18.27 9.45
N ALA A 15 24.23 -19.16 10.40
CA ALA A 15 23.62 -20.47 10.15
C ALA A 15 22.16 -20.30 9.68
N LEU A 16 21.35 -19.53 10.42
CA LEU A 16 19.95 -19.25 10.06
C LEU A 16 19.81 -18.59 8.67
N TYR A 17 20.66 -17.61 8.34
CA TYR A 17 20.65 -16.99 7.00
C TYR A 17 21.08 -17.92 5.86
N LYS A 18 21.82 -19.00 6.16
CA LYS A 18 22.20 -20.01 5.16
C LYS A 18 21.15 -21.08 4.96
N THR A 19 20.38 -21.42 5.99
CA THR A 19 19.40 -22.53 5.96
C THR A 19 17.97 -22.05 5.76
N SER A 20 17.66 -20.80 6.10
CA SER A 20 16.36 -20.20 5.81
C SER A 20 16.26 -19.85 4.33
N PRO A 21 15.20 -20.24 3.61
CA PRO A 21 14.96 -19.73 2.27
C PRO A 21 14.84 -18.20 2.33
N PRO A 22 15.18 -17.47 1.25
CA PRO A 22 14.91 -16.04 1.19
C PRO A 22 13.45 -15.78 1.56
N PRO A 23 13.14 -14.75 2.39
CA PRO A 23 11.77 -14.42 2.70
C PRO A 23 11.05 -14.16 1.38
N ASP A 24 10.03 -14.96 1.06
CA ASP A 24 9.32 -14.83 -0.20
C ASP A 24 8.82 -13.38 -0.31
N PRO A 25 9.38 -12.57 -1.24
CA PRO A 25 9.05 -11.17 -1.28
C PRO A 25 7.61 -11.09 -1.74
N ARG A 26 6.67 -10.73 -0.86
CA ARG A 26 5.23 -10.72 -1.21
C ARG A 26 5.04 -10.01 -2.56
N TRP A 27 4.71 -10.78 -3.59
CA TRP A 27 4.61 -10.28 -4.96
C TRP A 27 3.36 -9.43 -5.10
N TYR A 28 3.55 -8.13 -4.94
CA TYR A 28 2.54 -7.15 -5.29
C TYR A 28 2.28 -7.19 -6.80
N ARG A 29 1.02 -6.94 -7.19
CA ARG A 29 0.61 -6.84 -8.59
C ARG A 29 0.40 -5.38 -8.98
N PRO A 30 0.71 -4.98 -10.24
CA PRO A 30 0.23 -3.71 -10.78
C PRO A 30 -1.29 -3.59 -10.62
N GLY A 31 -1.77 -2.42 -10.21
CA GLY A 31 -3.17 -2.14 -9.89
C GLY A 31 -3.56 -2.34 -8.42
N GLU A 32 -2.73 -2.98 -7.58
CA GLU A 32 -3.05 -3.14 -6.16
C GLU A 32 -2.97 -1.81 -5.38
N TRP A 33 -3.87 -1.66 -4.41
CA TRP A 33 -3.85 -0.56 -3.46
C TRP A 33 -2.94 -0.88 -2.27
N VAL A 34 -2.08 0.05 -1.92
CA VAL A 34 -1.06 -0.12 -0.87
C VAL A 34 -0.88 1.13 -0.01
N TYR A 35 -0.65 0.91 1.28
CA TYR A 35 -0.25 1.91 2.25
C TYR A 35 1.27 2.02 2.33
N LEU A 36 1.78 3.26 2.42
CA LEU A 36 3.22 3.53 2.56
C LEU A 36 3.59 3.91 4.00
N ARG A 37 4.67 3.32 4.50
CA ARG A 37 5.22 3.55 5.84
C ARG A 37 5.96 4.89 5.91
N ARG A 38 5.56 5.77 6.83
CA ARG A 38 6.31 7.01 7.13
C ARG A 38 7.63 6.69 7.83
N HIS A 39 8.69 7.38 7.44
CA HIS A 39 10.00 7.32 8.11
C HIS A 39 10.06 8.27 9.32
N GLN A 40 9.63 9.52 9.12
CA GLN A 40 9.46 10.53 10.16
C GLN A 40 7.98 10.60 10.55
N GLN A 41 7.66 10.48 11.84
CA GLN A 41 6.31 10.58 12.38
C GLN A 41 6.28 11.69 13.43
N GLN A 42 5.51 12.75 13.17
CA GLN A 42 5.15 13.72 14.21
C GLN A 42 4.09 13.12 15.15
N THR A 43 4.05 13.62 16.39
CA THR A 43 3.13 13.20 17.45
C THR A 43 1.69 13.09 16.91
N LEU A 44 1.01 11.98 17.22
CA LEU A 44 -0.37 11.65 16.80
C LEU A 44 -0.65 11.46 15.29
N GLN A 45 0.32 11.58 14.38
CA GLN A 45 0.05 11.27 12.95
C GLN A 45 -0.01 9.76 12.66
N PRO A 46 -0.90 9.30 11.75
CA PRO A 46 -0.93 7.90 11.31
C PRO A 46 0.37 7.52 10.58
N ARG A 47 1.00 6.44 11.06
CA ARG A 47 2.27 5.89 10.55
C ARG A 47 2.21 5.36 9.11
N TRP A 48 1.00 5.03 8.65
CA TRP A 48 0.72 4.65 7.27
C TRP A 48 0.10 5.84 6.54
N LYS A 49 0.67 6.21 5.39
CA LYS A 49 0.18 7.29 4.54
C LYS A 49 -0.54 6.68 3.33
N GLY A 50 -1.82 7.04 3.18
CA GLY A 50 -2.69 6.91 1.99
C GLY A 50 -2.83 5.50 1.39
N PRO A 51 -3.97 5.15 0.79
CA PRO A 51 -3.95 4.13 -0.25
C PRO A 51 -3.36 4.75 -1.52
N TYR A 52 -2.33 4.11 -2.05
CA TYR A 52 -1.71 4.44 -3.32
C TYR A 52 -1.81 3.24 -4.25
N MET A 53 -1.80 3.47 -5.57
CA MET A 53 -1.86 2.40 -6.55
C MET A 53 -0.43 1.98 -6.96
N ALA A 54 -0.14 0.69 -6.89
CA ALA A 54 1.08 0.12 -7.46
C ALA A 54 1.01 0.17 -9.00
N ILE A 55 1.97 0.82 -9.65
CA ILE A 55 2.03 0.94 -11.11
C ILE A 55 2.95 -0.15 -11.69
N LEU A 56 4.12 -0.34 -11.07
CA LEU A 56 5.07 -1.39 -11.43
C LEU A 56 5.54 -2.08 -10.17
N THR A 57 5.77 -3.39 -10.25
CA THR A 57 6.26 -4.19 -9.14
C THR A 57 7.47 -4.98 -9.57
N THR A 58 8.49 -4.98 -8.71
CA THR A 58 9.67 -5.83 -8.79
C THR A 58 9.73 -6.66 -7.50
N PRO A 59 10.53 -7.73 -7.41
CA PRO A 59 10.55 -8.57 -6.21
C PRO A 59 10.78 -7.78 -4.91
N THR A 60 11.63 -6.75 -4.91
CA THR A 60 11.97 -6.00 -3.68
C THR A 60 11.38 -4.60 -3.61
N ALA A 61 10.91 -4.00 -4.71
CA ALA A 61 10.43 -2.62 -4.71
C ALA A 61 9.26 -2.36 -5.68
N LEU A 62 8.41 -1.40 -5.30
CA LEU A 62 7.24 -0.97 -6.06
C LEU A 62 7.45 0.45 -6.58
N LYS A 63 6.99 0.71 -7.82
CA LYS A 63 6.72 2.06 -8.31
C LYS A 63 5.26 2.37 -8.00
N VAL A 64 5.04 3.45 -7.27
CA VAL A 64 3.74 3.78 -6.68
C VAL A 64 3.26 5.13 -7.22
N ASN A 65 1.96 5.28 -7.48
CA ASN A 65 1.42 6.50 -8.06
C ASN A 65 1.69 7.74 -7.18
N ARG A 66 1.95 8.89 -7.81
CA ARG A 66 2.29 10.16 -7.13
C ARG A 66 3.53 10.13 -6.22
N ILE A 67 4.35 9.08 -6.30
CA ILE A 67 5.60 8.92 -5.54
C ILE A 67 6.77 8.73 -6.52
N THR A 68 7.72 9.67 -6.52
CA THR A 68 8.87 9.66 -7.43
C THR A 68 9.84 8.49 -7.17
N PRO A 69 10.33 8.23 -5.93
CA PRO A 69 11.23 7.11 -5.67
C PRO A 69 10.51 5.75 -5.73
N TRP A 70 11.29 4.69 -5.96
CA TRP A 70 10.85 3.32 -5.72
C TRP A 70 10.73 3.06 -4.22
N VAL A 71 9.72 2.29 -3.79
CA VAL A 71 9.49 1.98 -2.37
C VAL A 71 9.75 0.50 -2.12
N HIS A 72 10.66 0.20 -1.21
CA HIS A 72 10.99 -1.18 -0.83
C HIS A 72 9.81 -1.88 -0.12
N TYR A 73 9.60 -3.17 -0.40
CA TYR A 73 8.42 -3.93 0.05
C TYR A 73 8.19 -3.92 1.58
N THR A 74 9.24 -3.78 2.38
CA THR A 74 9.18 -3.66 3.86
C THR A 74 8.56 -2.35 4.36
N HIS A 75 8.42 -1.36 3.49
CA HIS A 75 7.77 -0.07 3.73
C HIS A 75 6.37 0.01 3.10
N VAL A 76 5.86 -1.12 2.61
CA VAL A 76 4.56 -1.24 1.95
C VAL A 76 3.66 -2.20 2.74
N ARG A 77 2.37 -1.89 2.83
CA ARG A 77 1.33 -2.78 3.37
C ARG A 77 0.15 -2.82 2.38
N PRO A 78 -0.43 -4.00 2.08
CA PRO A 78 -1.67 -4.06 1.29
C PRO A 78 -2.79 -3.22 1.90
N ALA A 79 -3.59 -2.58 1.06
CA ALA A 79 -4.85 -1.96 1.43
C ALA A 79 -6.01 -2.84 0.93
N ASP A 80 -7.11 -2.89 1.69
CA ASP A 80 -8.34 -3.53 1.20
C ASP A 80 -8.92 -2.69 0.03
N PRO A 81 -9.04 -3.24 -1.19
CA PRO A 81 -9.63 -2.53 -2.31
C PRO A 81 -11.05 -2.05 -2.03
N HIS A 82 -11.85 -2.76 -1.22
CA HIS A 82 -13.25 -2.37 -0.96
C HIS A 82 -13.35 -1.15 -0.03
N ALA A 83 -12.56 -1.10 1.04
CA ALA A 83 -12.42 0.11 1.86
C ALA A 83 -11.93 1.30 1.03
N VAL A 84 -10.87 1.11 0.22
CA VAL A 84 -10.34 2.19 -0.62
C VAL A 84 -11.34 2.64 -1.68
N LEU A 85 -12.12 1.73 -2.29
CA LEU A 85 -13.12 2.12 -3.28
C LEU A 85 -14.22 2.97 -2.64
N LYS A 86 -14.66 2.67 -1.41
CA LYS A 86 -15.64 3.49 -0.68
C LYS A 86 -15.12 4.90 -0.35
N ASP A 87 -13.86 5.01 0.03
CA ASP A 87 -13.25 6.29 0.42
C ASP A 87 -12.88 7.18 -0.78
N PHE A 88 -12.57 6.59 -1.95
CA PHE A 88 -12.01 7.30 -3.11
C PHE A 88 -12.88 7.30 -4.37
N VAL A 89 -13.82 6.36 -4.50
CA VAL A 89 -14.79 6.31 -5.61
C VAL A 89 -16.17 6.59 -5.03
N PRO A 90 -16.72 7.80 -5.21
CA PRO A 90 -18.09 8.07 -4.79
C PRO A 90 -19.03 7.10 -5.50
N GLU A 91 -19.97 6.51 -4.77
CA GLU A 91 -21.03 5.69 -5.36
C GLU A 91 -21.83 6.59 -6.32
N TRP A 92 -21.78 6.28 -7.62
CA TRP A 92 -22.52 7.01 -8.64
C TRP A 92 -23.83 6.28 -8.93
N LYS A 93 -24.93 7.02 -8.89
CA LYS A 93 -26.26 6.55 -9.31
C LYS A 93 -26.60 7.23 -10.62
N SER A 94 -26.87 6.44 -11.65
CA SER A 94 -27.50 6.93 -12.87
C SER A 94 -28.96 7.26 -12.59
N GLN A 95 -29.41 8.39 -13.09
CA GLN A 95 -30.81 8.80 -13.12
C GLN A 95 -31.14 9.26 -14.54
N PRO A 96 -32.35 8.98 -15.06
CA PRO A 96 -32.82 9.62 -16.29
C PRO A 96 -32.80 11.14 -16.09
N ASP A 97 -32.38 11.89 -17.11
CA ASP A 97 -32.55 13.33 -17.08
C ASP A 97 -34.04 13.70 -17.16
N LYS A 98 -34.45 14.75 -16.44
CA LYS A 98 -35.87 15.13 -16.34
C LYS A 98 -36.41 15.77 -17.62
N ASP A 99 -35.53 16.41 -18.39
CA ASP A 99 -35.91 17.23 -19.54
C ASP A 99 -35.68 16.49 -20.87
N ASN A 100 -34.82 15.47 -20.89
CA ASN A 100 -34.63 14.58 -22.05
C ASN A 100 -34.48 13.10 -21.63
N PRO A 101 -35.43 12.20 -21.98
CA PRO A 101 -35.38 10.79 -21.61
C PRO A 101 -34.25 9.98 -22.29
N LEU A 102 -33.59 10.54 -23.31
CA LEU A 102 -32.40 9.93 -23.93
C LEU A 102 -31.09 10.28 -23.21
N ASN A 103 -31.12 11.23 -22.26
CA ASN A 103 -29.95 11.64 -21.49
C ASN A 103 -29.91 10.93 -20.12
N LEU A 104 -28.71 10.52 -19.71
CA LEU A 104 -28.45 9.97 -18.37
C LEU A 104 -27.62 10.96 -17.56
N ARG A 105 -28.04 11.20 -16.33
CA ARG A 105 -27.35 12.06 -15.37
C ARG A 105 -26.73 11.21 -14.27
N LEU A 106 -25.44 11.41 -14.01
CA LEU A 106 -24.71 10.72 -12.95
C LEU A 106 -24.73 11.57 -11.68
N CYS A 107 -25.38 11.08 -10.63
CA CYS A 107 -25.46 11.72 -9.32
C CYS A 107 -24.55 10.97 -8.33
N ARG A 108 -23.78 11.70 -7.50
CA ARG A 108 -22.99 11.08 -6.42
C ARG A 108 -23.86 10.86 -5.19
N SER A 109 -23.87 9.66 -4.63
CA SER A 109 -24.32 9.42 -3.26
C SER A 109 -23.31 10.05 -2.30
N HIS A 110 -23.58 11.28 -1.83
CA HIS A 110 -22.93 11.77 -0.63
C HIS A 110 -23.58 11.10 0.58
N LEU A 111 -22.88 10.16 1.21
CA LEU A 111 -23.14 9.81 2.60
C LEU A 111 -22.56 10.93 3.47
N PRO A 112 -23.33 11.52 4.41
CA PRO A 112 -22.77 12.42 5.42
C PRO A 112 -21.90 11.63 6.40
N HIS A 113 -20.94 12.32 7.00
CA HIS A 113 -20.13 11.83 8.12
C HIS A 113 -20.93 11.83 9.43
#